data_AF-A0A6M0C8P3-F1
#
_entry.id   AF-A0A6M0C8P3-F1
#
_cell.length_a   1.000
_cell.length_b   1.000
_cell.length_c   1.000
_cell.angle_alpha   90.00
_cell.angle_beta   90.00
_cell.angle_gamma   90.00
#
_symmetry.space_group_name_H-M   'P 1'
#
loop_
_entity.id
_entity.type
_entity.pdbx_description
1 polymer ?
#
loop_
_entity_poly.entity_id
_entity_poly.type
_entity_poly.pdbx_seq_one_letter_code
_entity_poly.pdbx_strand_id
1 'polypeptide(L)' 'MKEEKTILGARNVAIVGPYLSGKTTLLESILSVTGAISRKGNVKDGNTVGDSSPEAR' A
#
# COMPACT_ATOMS: atom_id res chain seq x y z
N MET A 1 -9.01 -27.25 -16.79
CA MET A 1 -10.03 -26.20 -16.87
C MET A 1 -9.77 -25.25 -15.72
N LYS A 2 -9.23 -24.04 -15.98
CA LYS A 2 -8.93 -23.06 -14.92
C LYS A 2 -10.24 -22.33 -14.62
N GLU A 3 -10.68 -22.42 -13.38
CA GLU A 3 -11.88 -21.77 -12.88
C GLU A 3 -11.65 -20.25 -12.86
N GLU A 4 -12.29 -19.54 -13.78
CA GLU A 4 -12.22 -18.08 -13.86
C GLU A 4 -13.09 -17.50 -12.75
N LYS A 5 -12.47 -17.31 -11.57
CA LYS A 5 -13.11 -16.68 -10.43
C LYS A 5 -13.34 -15.21 -10.75
N THR A 6 -14.51 -14.90 -11.30
CA THR A 6 -14.97 -13.52 -11.46
C THR A 6 -15.06 -12.90 -10.07
N ILE A 7 -14.13 -12.01 -9.71
CA ILE A 7 -14.11 -11.35 -8.41
C ILE A 7 -15.19 -10.26 -8.40
N LEU A 8 -16.44 -10.66 -8.11
CA LEU A 8 -17.54 -9.75 -7.84
C LEU A 8 -17.15 -8.87 -6.63
N GLY A 9 -16.79 -7.61 -6.90
CA GLY A 9 -16.45 -6.63 -5.86
C GLY A 9 -14.98 -6.20 -5.78
N ALA A 10 -14.08 -6.69 -6.63
CA ALA A 10 -12.72 -6.15 -6.69
C ALA A 10 -12.73 -4.65 -7.04
N ARG A 11 -11.87 -3.87 -6.38
CA ARG A 11 -11.63 -2.46 -6.68
C ARG A 11 -10.13 -2.28 -6.91
N ASN A 12 -9.78 -1.84 -8.12
CA ASN A 12 -8.40 -1.48 -8.43
C ASN A 12 -8.25 0.03 -8.23
N VAL A 13 -7.26 0.44 -7.44
CA VAL A 13 -7.03 1.85 -7.08
C VAL A 13 -5.53 2.12 -7.13
N ALA A 14 -5.15 3.23 -7.75
CA ALA A 14 -3.79 3.74 -7.75
C ALA A 14 -3.72 5.03 -6.94
N ILE A 15 -2.70 5.14 -6.07
CA ILE A 15 -2.42 6.36 -5.30
C ILE A 15 -1.34 7.13 -6.03
N VAL A 16 -1.71 8.23 -6.68
CA VAL A 16 -0.79 9.09 -7.46
C VAL A 16 -0.81 10.53 -6.95
N GLY A 17 0.29 11.24 -7.18
CA GLY A 17 0.47 12.61 -6.69
C GLY A 17 1.94 13.03 -6.64
N PRO A 18 2.22 14.32 -6.42
CA PRO A 18 3.57 14.88 -6.40
C PRO A 18 4.52 14.20 -5.39
N TYR A 19 5.82 14.37 -5.58
CA TYR A 19 6.80 13.94 -4.58
C TYR A 19 6.48 14.57 -3.21
N LEU A 20 6.69 13.81 -2.12
CA LEU A 20 6.38 14.21 -0.74
C LEU A 20 4.90 14.50 -0.42
N SER A 21 3.94 14.19 -1.30
CA SER A 21 2.50 14.38 -1.02
C SER A 21 1.92 13.36 -0.01
N GLY A 22 2.73 12.51 0.61
CA GLY A 22 2.29 11.54 1.62
C GLY A 22 1.63 10.27 1.07
N LYS A 23 1.85 9.91 -0.20
CA LYS A 23 1.27 8.70 -0.82
C LYS A 23 1.56 7.43 -0.02
N THR A 24 2.82 7.20 0.36
CA THR A 24 3.20 6.01 1.12
C THR A 24 2.62 6.05 2.54
N THR A 25 2.55 7.22 3.17
CA THR A 25 1.90 7.37 4.47
C THR A 25 0.40 7.05 4.43
N LEU A 26 -0.28 7.43 3.35
CA LEU A 26 -1.69 7.09 3.13
C LEU A 26 -1.86 5.58 2.94
N LEU A 27 -1.03 4.96 2.08
CA LEU A 27 -1.04 3.51 1.85
C LEU A 27 -0.85 2.74 3.16
N GLU A 28 0.15 3.11 3.96
CA GLU A 28 0.41 2.51 5.28
C GLU A 28 -0.78 2.63 6.24
N SER A 29 -1.43 3.78 6.23
CA SER A 29 -2.60 4.01 7.08
C SER A 29 -3.77 3.12 6.66
N ILE A 30 -4.00 2.97 5.36
CA ILE A 30 -5.04 2.07 4.83
C ILE A 30 -4.73 0.63 5.25
N LEU A 31 -3.51 0.15 5.00
CA LEU A 31 -3.10 -1.21 5.36
C LEU A 31 -3.24 -1.48 6.87
N SER A 32 -2.89 -0.50 7.71
CA SER A 32 -3.04 -0.61 9.16
C SER A 32 -4.51 -0.64 9.59
N VAL A 33 -5.38 0.18 8.99
CA VAL A 33 -6.81 0.23 9.34
C VAL A 33 -7.54 -1.02 8.85
N THR A 34 -7.17 -1.57 7.69
CA THR A 34 -7.76 -2.81 7.17
C THR A 34 -7.20 -4.07 7.84
N GLY A 35 -6.26 -3.94 8.78
CA GLY A 35 -5.61 -5.07 9.44
C GLY A 35 -4.72 -5.91 8.52
N ALA A 36 -4.32 -5.37 7.36
CA ALA A 36 -3.44 -6.06 6.41
C ALA A 36 -1.98 -6.12 6.91
N ILE A 37 -1.61 -5.22 7.83
CA ILE A 37 -0.32 -5.20 8.52
C ILE A 37 -0.52 -5.16 10.04
N SER A 38 0.38 -5.80 10.78
CA SER A 38 0.32 -5.85 12.25
C SER A 38 0.70 -4.52 12.92
N ARG A 39 1.45 -3.65 12.23
CA ARG A 39 1.88 -2.34 12.73
C ARG A 39 2.01 -1.36 11.57
N LYS A 40 1.59 -0.12 11.77
CA LYS A 40 1.81 0.99 10.84
C LYS A 40 3.30 1.38 10.78
N GLY A 41 3.89 1.34 9.60
CA GLY A 41 5.23 1.84 9.32
C GLY A 41 5.30 3.37 9.22
N ASN A 42 6.51 3.90 9.30
CA ASN A 42 6.86 5.30 9.09
C ASN A 42 7.90 5.40 7.98
N VAL A 43 7.67 6.32 7.03
CA VAL A 43 8.59 6.59 5.92
C VAL A 43 9.99 6.96 6.44
N LYS A 44 10.07 7.73 7.53
CA LYS A 44 11.35 8.12 8.14
C LYS A 44 12.18 6.94 8.66
N ASP A 45 11.49 5.88 9.10
CA ASP A 45 12.12 4.68 9.66
C ASP A 45 12.38 3.62 8.57
N GLY A 46 12.01 3.90 7.30
CA GLY A 46 12.23 2.99 6.17
C GLY A 46 11.51 1.64 6.31
N ASN A 47 10.45 1.57 7.11
CA ASN A 47 9.72 0.33 7.40
C ASN A 47 8.28 0.33 6.85
N THR A 48 8.03 1.13 5.80
CA THR A 48 6.76 1.13 5.07
C THR A 48 6.74 -0.03 4.07
N VAL A 49 5.56 -0.58 3.81
CA VAL A 49 5.33 -1.61 2.79
C VAL A 49 5.50 -1.04 1.38
N GLY A 50 5.11 0.23 1.19
CA GLY A 50 5.17 0.90 -0.11
C GLY A 50 6.58 1.18 -0.62
N ASP A 51 7.56 1.39 0.28
CA ASP A 51 8.93 1.80 -0.07
C ASP A 51 9.95 0.66 0.14
N SER A 52 9.56 -0.58 -0.18
CA SER A 52 10.39 -1.77 0.07
C SER A 52 11.63 -1.90 -0.83
N SER A 53 11.68 -1.19 -1.96
CA SER A 53 12.83 -1.20 -2.88
C SER A 53 13.95 -0.27 -2.40
N PRO A 54 15.23 -0.59 -2.68
CA PRO A 54 16.37 0.28 -2.34
C PRO A 54 16.24 1.72 -2.85
N GLU A 55 15.62 1.89 -4.02
CA GLU A 55 15.43 3.17 -4.70
C GLU A 55 14.27 4.00 -4.13
N ALA A 56 13.43 3.40 -3.28
CA ALA A 56 12.26 4.06 -2.68
C ALA A 56 12.50 4.53 -1.23
N ARG A 57 13.66 4.19 -0.64
CA ARG A 57 14.07 4.62 0.70
C ARG A 57 14.45 6.10 0.77
#